data_AF-A0A1E4RIE5-F1
#
_entry.id   AF-A0A1E4RIE5-F1
#
_cell.length_a   1.000
_cell.length_b   1.000
_cell.length_c   1.000
_cell.angle_alpha   90.00
_cell.angle_beta   90.00
_cell.angle_gamma   90.00
#
_symmetry.space_group_name_H-M   'P 1'
#
loop_
_entity.id
_entity.type
_entity.pdbx_description
1 polymer ?
#
loop_
_entity_poly.entity_id
_entity_poly.type
_entity_poly.pdbx_seq_one_letter_code
_entity_poly.pdbx_strand_id
1 'polypeptide(L)'
;MSVEYPAYVDGKPPVLTLSQYDLASWAPSTCVDRRDGGYYIVVTEKPDTVVAKVDDNDKDTLDAIFQSAHADYSNQLNEQK
;
A
#
# COMPACT_ATOMS: atom_id res chain seq x y z
N MET A 1 22.91 3.24 -0.51
CA MET A 1 22.28 2.03 -1.05
C MET A 1 21.20 2.48 -2.02
N SER A 2 21.28 2.10 -3.29
CA SER A 2 20.20 2.32 -4.25
C SER A 2 19.09 1.31 -3.95
N VAL A 3 17.89 1.80 -3.66
CA VAL A 3 16.70 0.96 -3.51
C VAL A 3 16.28 0.55 -4.92
N GLU A 4 16.21 -0.75 -5.18
CA GLU A 4 15.73 -1.29 -6.45
C GLU A 4 14.28 -1.75 -6.31
N TYR A 5 13.41 -1.14 -7.13
CA TYR A 5 12.01 -1.52 -7.23
C TYR A 5 11.84 -2.65 -8.24
N PRO A 6 10.81 -3.50 -8.08
CA PRO A 6 10.54 -4.56 -9.02
C PRO A 6 10.20 -3.99 -10.41
N ALA A 7 10.63 -4.71 -11.45
CA ALA A 7 10.39 -4.31 -12.83
C ALA A 7 8.91 -4.45 -13.19
N TYR A 8 8.45 -3.58 -14.08
CA TYR A 8 7.12 -3.68 -14.69
C TYR A 8 7.07 -4.89 -15.63
N VAL A 9 5.94 -5.59 -15.64
CA VAL A 9 5.67 -6.73 -16.52
C VAL A 9 4.62 -6.27 -17.54
N ASP A 10 4.95 -6.30 -18.83
CA ASP A 10 4.07 -5.86 -19.93
C ASP A 10 3.53 -4.43 -19.75
N GLY A 11 4.38 -3.52 -19.27
CA GLY A 11 4.02 -2.11 -19.03
C GLY A 11 3.08 -1.89 -17.84
N LYS A 12 2.82 -2.94 -17.04
CA LYS A 12 2.01 -2.87 -15.82
C LYS A 12 2.88 -3.09 -14.58
N PRO A 13 2.52 -2.49 -13.44
CA PRO A 13 3.20 -2.79 -12.20
C PRO A 13 3.03 -4.29 -11.88
N PRO A 14 4.06 -4.93 -11.31
CA PRO A 14 3.96 -6.31 -10.87
C PRO A 14 2.87 -6.46 -9.79
N VAL A 15 2.22 -7.61 -9.75
CA VAL A 15 1.23 -7.95 -8.73
C VAL A 15 1.92 -8.82 -7.66
N LEU A 16 1.74 -8.48 -6.40
CA LEU A 16 2.33 -9.22 -5.28
C LEU A 16 1.42 -9.22 -4.05
N THR A 17 1.59 -10.23 -3.20
CA THR A 17 0.84 -10.34 -1.94
C THR A 17 1.44 -9.44 -0.85
N LEU A 18 0.68 -9.13 0.19
CA LEU A 18 1.17 -8.40 1.35
C LEU A 18 2.35 -9.11 2.02
N SER A 19 2.35 -10.44 2.07
CA SER A 19 3.48 -11.18 2.64
C SER A 19 4.75 -11.03 1.80
N GLN A 20 4.64 -10.93 0.48
CA GLN A 20 5.80 -10.63 -0.37
C GLN A 20 6.28 -9.19 -0.18
N TYR A 21 5.34 -8.26 0.04
CA TYR A 21 5.67 -6.88 0.34
C TYR A 21 6.43 -6.72 1.66
N ASP A 22 5.96 -7.35 2.74
CA ASP A 22 6.58 -7.26 4.07
C ASP A 22 8.04 -7.73 4.09
N LEU A 23 8.40 -8.65 3.19
CA LEU A 23 9.75 -9.19 3.05
C LEU A 23 10.62 -8.41 2.05
N ALA A 24 10.04 -7.44 1.34
CA ALA A 24 10.74 -6.69 0.32
C ALA A 24 11.72 -5.68 0.93
N SER A 25 12.96 -5.68 0.44
CA SER A 25 14.01 -4.75 0.91
C SER A 25 13.66 -3.26 0.69
N TRP A 26 12.77 -2.98 -0.26
CA TRP A 26 12.29 -1.65 -0.60
C TRP A 26 11.05 -1.21 0.20
N ALA A 27 10.43 -2.10 0.97
CA ALA A 27 9.24 -1.81 1.77
C ALA A 27 9.38 -0.60 2.72
N PRO A 28 10.53 -0.35 3.39
CA PRO A 28 10.68 0.80 4.26
C PRO A 28 10.59 2.17 3.56
N SER A 29 10.77 2.21 2.24
CA SER A 29 10.71 3.43 1.43
C SER A 29 9.37 3.62 0.70
N THR A 30 8.42 2.74 0.95
CA THR A 30 7.14 2.69 0.26
C THR A 30 5.97 2.61 1.23
N CYS A 31 4.77 2.85 0.73
CA CYS A 31 3.53 2.68 1.48
C CYS A 31 2.43 2.08 0.60
N VAL A 32 1.45 1.46 1.23
CA VAL A 32 0.23 0.99 0.55
C VAL A 32 -0.74 2.17 0.44
N ASP A 33 -1.24 2.40 -0.77
CA ASP A 33 -2.20 3.44 -1.09
C ASP A 33 -3.42 2.84 -1.80
N ARG A 34 -4.61 3.38 -1.50
CA ARG A 34 -5.88 2.91 -2.05
C ARG A 34 -6.23 3.75 -3.29
N ARG A 35 -6.26 3.13 -4.48
CA ARG A 35 -6.55 3.81 -5.76
C ARG A 35 -7.46 2.96 -6.64
N ASP A 36 -8.38 3.60 -7.36
CA ASP A 36 -9.18 3.02 -8.45
C ASP A 36 -9.62 1.56 -8.20
N GLY A 37 -10.32 1.33 -7.09
CA GLY A 37 -10.88 0.03 -6.75
C GLY A 37 -9.89 -1.02 -6.22
N GLY A 38 -8.59 -0.69 -6.12
CA GLY A 38 -7.55 -1.60 -5.64
C GLY A 38 -6.54 -0.94 -4.70
N TYR A 39 -5.48 -1.69 -4.41
CA TYR A 39 -4.39 -1.27 -3.54
C TYR A 39 -3.07 -1.33 -4.30
N TYR A 40 -2.28 -0.27 -4.16
CA TYR A 40 -1.01 -0.11 -4.85
C TYR A 40 0.07 0.23 -3.85
N ILE A 41 1.26 -0.28 -4.07
CA ILE A 41 2.43 0.13 -3.32
C ILE A 41 3.10 1.27 -4.06
N VAL A 42 3.33 2.38 -3.39
CA VAL A 42 3.88 3.61 -3.94
C VAL A 42 5.08 4.09 -3.15
N VAL A 43 5.94 4.90 -3.76
CA VAL A 43 7.08 5.50 -3.05
C VAL A 43 6.58 6.55 -2.07
N THR A 44 6.97 6.46 -0.80
CA THR A 44 6.46 7.34 0.26
C THR A 44 6.76 8.81 -0.01
N GLU A 45 7.95 9.13 -0.51
CA GLU A 45 8.35 10.50 -0.85
C GLU A 45 7.72 11.01 -2.15
N LYS A 46 7.23 10.11 -3.02
CA LYS A 46 6.64 10.42 -4.33
C LYS A 46 5.44 9.50 -4.58
N PRO A 47 4.29 9.74 -3.94
CA PRO A 47 3.15 8.83 -4.00
C PRO A 47 2.64 8.57 -5.43
N ASP A 48 2.87 9.47 -6.38
CA ASP A 48 2.51 9.26 -7.78
C ASP A 48 3.29 8.11 -8.44
N THR A 49 4.40 7.68 -7.84
CA THR A 49 5.25 6.60 -8.34
C THR A 49 4.76 5.25 -7.83
N VAL A 50 4.10 4.50 -8.70
CA VAL A 50 3.65 3.12 -8.41
C VAL A 50 4.83 2.15 -8.53
N VAL A 51 4.94 1.26 -7.56
CA VAL A 51 5.99 0.24 -7.46
C VAL A 51 5.40 -1.14 -7.74
N ALA A 52 4.21 -1.42 -7.20
CA ALA A 52 3.51 -2.69 -7.40
C ALA A 52 2.00 -2.52 -7.20
N LYS A 53 1.20 -3.48 -7.69
CA LYS A 53 -0.19 -3.67 -7.30
C LYS A 53 -0.25 -4.76 -6.24
N VAL A 54 -1.07 -4.59 -5.21
CA VAL A 54 -1.37 -5.66 -4.25
C VAL A 54 -2.37 -6.63 -4.86
N ASP A 55 -2.14 -7.92 -4.64
CA ASP A 55 -3.05 -8.98 -5.07
C ASP A 55 -4.46 -8.78 -4.48
N ASP A 56 -5.49 -9.02 -5.29
CA ASP A 56 -6.88 -8.77 -4.89
C ASP A 56 -7.33 -9.74 -3.77
N ASN A 57 -6.64 -10.86 -3.55
CA ASN A 57 -6.89 -11.76 -2.42
C ASN A 57 -6.59 -11.12 -1.05
N ASP A 58 -5.69 -10.12 -1.00
CA ASP A 58 -5.35 -9.41 0.23
C ASP A 58 -6.21 -8.14 0.44
N LYS A 59 -7.12 -7.87 -0.49
CA LYS A 59 -7.96 -6.67 -0.50
C LYS A 59 -8.82 -6.57 0.75
N ASP A 60 -9.44 -7.66 1.19
CA ASP A 60 -10.33 -7.67 2.36
C ASP A 60 -9.56 -7.35 3.65
N THR A 61 -8.32 -7.84 3.78
CA THR A 61 -7.43 -7.51 4.90
C THR A 61 -7.09 -6.02 4.90
N LEU A 62 -6.74 -5.46 3.74
CA LEU A 62 -6.47 -4.02 3.63
C LEU A 62 -7.71 -3.18 3.89
N ASP A 63 -8.87 -3.55 3.34
CA ASP A 63 -10.14 -2.87 3.58
C ASP A 63 -10.44 -2.81 5.08
N ALA A 64 -10.26 -3.91 5.82
CA ALA A 64 -10.44 -3.94 7.27
C ALA A 64 -9.45 -3.04 8.03
N ILE A 65 -8.18 -3.00 7.61
CA ILE A 65 -7.15 -2.14 8.20
C ILE A 65 -7.50 -0.66 7.98
N PHE A 66 -7.83 -0.27 6.75
CA PHE A 66 -8.18 1.11 6.41
C PHE A 66 -9.48 1.55 7.08
N GLN A 67 -10.48 0.67 7.17
CA GLN A 67 -11.73 0.96 7.89
C GLN A 67 -11.49 1.17 9.39
N SER A 68 -10.71 0.29 10.03
CA SER A 68 -10.37 0.39 11.44
C SER A 68 -9.59 1.68 11.73
N ALA A 69 -8.56 1.97 10.93
CA ALA A 69 -7.77 3.20 11.07
C ALA A 69 -8.62 4.47 10.92
N HIS A 70 -9.59 4.46 9.99
CA HIS A 70 -10.51 5.58 9.81
C HIS A 70 -11.47 5.74 11.00
N ALA A 71 -11.97 4.63 11.55
CA ALA A 71 -12.84 4.64 12.71
C ALA A 71 -12.11 5.17 13.95
N ASP A 72 -10.88 4.68 14.21
CA ASP A 72 -10.05 5.13 15.33
C ASP A 72 -9.73 6.63 15.24
N TYR A 73 -9.37 7.11 14.05
CA TYR A 73 -9.12 8.54 13.82
C TYR A 73 -10.39 9.39 14.05
N SER A 74 -11.54 8.92 13.58
CA SER A 74 -12.82 9.60 13.77
C SER A 74 -13.22 9.66 15.25
N ASN A 75 -12.96 8.60 16.02
CA ASN A 75 -13.20 8.56 17.45
C ASN A 75 -12.28 9.53 18.21
N GLN A 76 -10.99 9.54 17.90
CA GLN A 76 -10.03 10.49 18.50
C GLN A 76 -10.44 11.95 18.30
N LEU A 77 -10.97 12.30 17.11
CA LEU A 77 -11.48 13.65 16.82
C LEU A 77 -12.72 14.03 17.64
N ASN A 78 -13.56 13.06 18.00
CA ASN A 78 -14.77 13.30 18.79
C ASN A 78 -14.45 13.42 20.30
N GLU A 79 -13.44 12.70 20.79
CA GLU A 79 -13.00 12.78 22.20
C GLU A 79 -12.20 14.05 22.51
N GLN A 80 -11.63 14.71 21.49
CA GLN A 80 -10.92 15.99 21.62
C GLN A 80 -11.81 17.23 21.47
N LYS A 81 -13.13 17.05 21.30
CA LYS A 81 -14.13 18.15 21.25
C LYS A 81 -14.83 18.32 22.59
#